data_AF-A0A8S1J8X2-F1
#
_entry.id   AF-A0A8S1J8X2-F1
#
_cell.length_a   1.000
_cell.length_b   1.000
_cell.length_c   1.000
_cell.angle_alpha   90.00
_cell.angle_beta   90.00
_cell.angle_gamma   90.00
#
_symmetry.space_group_name_H-M   'P 1'
#
loop_
_entity.id
_entity.type
_entity.pdbx_description
1 polymer ?
#
loop_
_entity_poly.entity_id
_entity_poly.type
_entity_poly.pdbx_seq_one_letter_code
_entity_poly.pdbx_strand_id
1 'polypeptide(L)'
;MNFSDELRQRLNVCVKSEWCSRVLQRLAESRSIQCATDEAKLRHLFAAFLCSDMNVVGSGGLPAGLQDMHMAILQGRHVVQMDEAVNVAASAKERFDDGRGVS
;
A
#
# COMPACT_ATOMS: atom_id res chain seq x y z
N MET A 1 -17.96 -2.65 -13.16
CA MET A 1 -17.42 -2.00 -11.94
C MET A 1 -15.91 -1.85 -12.10
N ASN A 2 -15.35 -0.68 -11.82
CA ASN A 2 -13.89 -0.51 -11.78
C ASN A 2 -13.42 -0.63 -10.31
N PHE A 3 -12.85 -1.78 -9.96
CA PHE A 3 -12.40 -2.03 -8.59
C PHE A 3 -11.31 -1.07 -8.11
N SER A 4 -10.49 -0.53 -9.02
CA SER A 4 -9.46 0.45 -8.64
C SER A 4 -10.09 1.80 -8.24
N ASP A 5 -11.15 2.22 -8.92
CA ASP A 5 -11.90 3.44 -8.55
C ASP A 5 -12.63 3.26 -7.22
N GLU A 6 -13.21 2.09 -6.98
CA GLU A 6 -13.90 1.76 -5.72
C GLU A 6 -12.95 1.76 -4.51
N LEU A 7 -11.76 1.17 -4.65
CA LEU A 7 -10.72 1.23 -3.62
C LEU A 7 -10.29 2.68 -3.36
N ARG A 8 -10.17 3.49 -4.41
CA ARG A 8 -9.82 4.91 -4.28
C ARG A 8 -10.91 5.71 -3.58
N GLN A 9 -12.16 5.54 -3.96
CA GLN A 9 -13.29 6.29 -3.40
C GLN A 9 -13.53 5.94 -1.92
N ARG A 10 -13.43 4.65 -1.57
CA ARG A 10 -13.75 4.17 -0.22
C ARG A 10 -12.57 4.30 0.75
N LEU A 11 -11.36 4.00 0.28
CA LEU A 11 -10.18 3.81 1.14
C LEU A 11 -9.01 4.73 0.79
N ASN A 12 -9.13 5.59 -0.23
CA ASN A 12 -8.03 6.42 -0.75
C ASN A 12 -6.80 5.60 -1.20
N VAL A 13 -7.01 4.33 -1.54
CA VAL A 13 -5.97 3.45 -2.08
C VAL A 13 -5.87 3.66 -3.59
N CYS A 14 -4.70 4.12 -4.05
CA CYS A 14 -4.41 4.33 -5.47
C CYS A 14 -3.59 3.16 -6.03
N VAL A 15 -4.26 2.25 -6.72
CA VAL A 15 -3.65 1.07 -7.36
C VAL A 15 -3.91 1.06 -8.86
N LYS A 16 -3.05 0.35 -9.60
CA LYS A 16 -3.19 0.11 -11.04
C LYS A 16 -4.39 -0.79 -11.34
N SER A 17 -5.22 -0.42 -12.32
CA SER A 17 -6.41 -1.21 -12.68
C SER A 17 -6.05 -2.61 -13.19
N GLU A 18 -4.93 -2.74 -13.92
CA GLU A 18 -4.42 -4.03 -14.39
C GLU A 18 -3.96 -4.94 -13.25
N TRP A 19 -3.49 -4.37 -12.14
CA TRP A 19 -3.15 -5.14 -10.95
C TRP A 19 -4.42 -5.75 -10.32
N CYS A 20 -5.51 -4.98 -10.19
CA CYS A 20 -6.79 -5.50 -9.70
C CYS A 20 -7.30 -6.67 -10.55
N SER A 21 -7.26 -6.53 -11.88
CA SER A 21 -7.68 -7.59 -12.80
C SER A 21 -6.86 -8.86 -12.61
N ARG A 22 -5.54 -8.75 -12.45
CA ARG A 22 -4.65 -9.90 -12.23
C ARG A 22 -4.90 -10.62 -10.91
N VAL A 23 -5.15 -9.86 -9.83
CA VAL A 23 -5.47 -10.45 -8.52
C VAL A 23 -6.80 -11.20 -8.58
N LEU A 24 -7.84 -10.58 -9.14
CA LEU A 24 -9.16 -11.22 -9.27
C LEU A 24 -9.12 -12.45 -10.18
N GLN A 25 -8.37 -12.40 -11.27
CA GLN A 25 -8.17 -13.56 -12.14
C GLN A 25 -7.56 -14.73 -11.36
N ARG A 26 -6.46 -14.50 -10.64
CA ARG A 26 -5.79 -15.54 -9.83
C ARG A 26 -6.70 -16.13 -8.75
N LEU A 27 -7.50 -15.28 -8.09
CA LEU A 27 -8.45 -15.73 -7.07
C LEU A 27 -9.62 -16.52 -7.68
N ALA A 28 -10.03 -16.21 -8.90
CA ALA A 28 -11.03 -16.98 -9.63
C ALA A 28 -10.49 -18.35 -10.06
N GLU A 29 -9.21 -18.41 -10.46
CA GLU A 29 -8.50 -19.65 -10.81
C GLU A 29 -8.33 -20.56 -9.58
N SER A 30 -8.10 -20.01 -8.39
CA SER A 30 -8.04 -20.76 -7.13
C SER A 30 -9.41 -21.24 -6.62
N ARG A 31 -10.49 -21.04 -7.39
CA ARG A 31 -11.91 -21.27 -7.04
C ARG A 31 -12.39 -20.53 -5.78
N SER A 32 -11.62 -19.56 -5.28
CA SER A 32 -11.93 -18.88 -4.02
C SER A 32 -13.02 -17.81 -4.18
N ILE A 33 -13.26 -17.31 -5.40
CA ILE A 33 -14.20 -16.19 -5.62
C ILE A 33 -15.04 -16.27 -6.89
N GLN A 34 -15.15 -17.42 -7.56
CA GLN A 34 -15.89 -17.52 -8.84
C GLN A 34 -17.34 -17.00 -8.75
N CYS A 35 -17.96 -17.09 -7.57
CA CYS A 35 -19.29 -16.53 -7.27
C CYS A 35 -19.27 -15.48 -6.14
N ALA A 36 -18.12 -14.87 -5.85
CA ALA A 36 -18.04 -13.88 -4.77
C ALA A 36 -18.75 -12.58 -5.15
N THR A 37 -19.39 -11.96 -4.16
CA THR A 37 -19.96 -10.62 -4.27
C THR A 37 -18.85 -9.59 -4.53
N ASP A 38 -19.22 -8.44 -5.09
CA ASP A 38 -18.25 -7.37 -5.35
C ASP A 38 -17.62 -6.84 -4.05
N GLU A 39 -18.35 -6.87 -2.93
CA GLU A 39 -17.80 -6.55 -1.61
C GLU A 39 -16.73 -7.53 -1.17
N ALA A 40 -16.94 -8.84 -1.37
CA ALA A 40 -15.93 -9.85 -1.06
C ALA A 40 -14.69 -9.69 -1.94
N LYS A 41 -14.86 -9.38 -3.24
CA LYS A 41 -13.76 -9.06 -4.15
C LYS A 41 -12.98 -7.83 -3.68
N LEU A 42 -13.66 -6.76 -3.25
CA LEU A 42 -13.02 -5.57 -2.71
C LEU A 42 -12.22 -5.88 -1.43
N ARG A 43 -12.76 -6.69 -0.52
CA ARG A 43 -12.02 -7.13 0.68
C ARG A 43 -10.78 -7.94 0.33
N HIS A 44 -10.87 -8.85 -0.63
CA HIS A 44 -9.71 -9.62 -1.09
C HIS A 44 -8.65 -8.74 -1.77
N LEU A 45 -9.08 -7.79 -2.61
CA LEU A 45 -8.18 -6.83 -3.23
C LEU A 45 -7.48 -5.97 -2.18
N PHE A 46 -8.22 -5.47 -1.18
CA PHE A 46 -7.62 -4.69 -0.10
C PHE A 46 -6.63 -5.52 0.73
N ALA A 47 -6.96 -6.78 1.06
CA ALA A 47 -6.03 -7.67 1.74
C ALA A 47 -4.77 -7.95 0.91
N ALA A 48 -4.91 -8.16 -0.40
CA ALA A 48 -3.77 -8.33 -1.30
C ALA A 48 -2.92 -7.05 -1.39
N PHE A 49 -3.56 -5.86 -1.39
CA PHE A 49 -2.88 -4.57 -1.38
C PHE A 49 -2.01 -4.39 -0.13
N LEU A 50 -2.51 -4.73 1.06
CA LEU A 50 -1.76 -4.59 2.32
C LEU A 50 -0.44 -5.37 2.35
N CYS A 51 -0.33 -6.43 1.56
CA CYS A 51 0.87 -7.26 1.43
C CYS A 51 1.70 -6.94 0.16
N SER A 52 1.33 -5.91 -0.59
CA SER A 52 1.97 -5.58 -1.87
C SER A 52 2.91 -4.39 -1.76
N ASP A 53 3.97 -4.39 -2.57
CA ASP A 53 4.84 -3.23 -2.74
C ASP A 53 4.15 -2.15 -3.59
N MET A 54 3.96 -0.97 -2.99
CA MET A 54 3.33 0.19 -3.62
C MET A 54 4.11 0.74 -4.82
N ASN A 55 5.43 0.50 -4.93
CA ASN A 55 6.19 0.86 -6.13
C ASN A 55 5.81 0.00 -7.33
N VAL A 56 5.36 -1.24 -7.08
CA VAL A 56 4.95 -2.18 -8.12
C VAL A 56 3.47 -2.00 -8.47
N VAL A 57 2.60 -1.95 -7.46
CA VAL A 57 1.14 -2.03 -7.65
C VAL A 57 0.45 -0.67 -7.64
N GLY A 58 1.08 0.34 -7.05
CA GLY A 58 0.52 1.69 -6.91
C GLY A 58 0.42 2.42 -8.24
N SER A 59 -0.59 3.29 -8.38
CA SER A 59 -0.80 4.13 -9.56
C SER A 59 -0.36 5.59 -9.38
N GLY A 60 0.36 5.88 -8.28
CA GLY A 60 0.70 7.25 -7.87
C GLY A 60 -0.45 7.90 -7.11
N GLY A 61 -0.30 8.01 -5.78
CA GLY A 61 -1.31 8.60 -4.90
C GLY A 61 -0.99 10.02 -4.41
N LEU A 62 0.27 10.46 -4.59
CA LEU A 62 0.77 11.72 -4.06
C LEU A 62 0.76 12.81 -5.15
N PRO A 63 0.55 14.09 -4.77
CA PRO A 63 0.59 15.20 -5.71
C PRO A 63 1.99 15.39 -6.30
N ALA A 64 2.06 15.95 -7.50
CA ALA A 64 3.33 16.32 -8.13
C ALA A 64 4.07 17.39 -7.31
N GLY A 65 5.40 17.36 -7.33
CA GLY A 65 6.24 18.36 -6.66
C GLY A 65 6.31 18.20 -5.14
N LEU A 66 5.87 17.06 -4.58
CA LEU A 66 5.93 16.80 -3.14
C LEU A 66 7.35 16.94 -2.57
N GLN A 67 8.37 16.51 -3.33
CA GLN A 67 9.78 16.60 -2.95
C GLN A 67 10.28 18.04 -2.82
N ASP A 68 9.63 18.99 -3.50
CA ASP A 68 10.01 20.40 -3.53
C ASP A 68 9.12 21.23 -2.58
N MET A 69 8.30 20.60 -1.73
CA MET A 69 7.44 21.33 -0.81
C MET A 69 8.23 21.97 0.35
N HIS A 70 8.18 23.30 0.43
CA HIS A 70 8.95 24.06 1.43
C HIS A 70 8.19 24.34 2.74
N MET A 71 6.84 24.33 2.73
CA MET A 71 5.97 24.40 3.92
C MET A 71 4.52 24.01 3.55
N ALA A 72 3.71 23.31 4.35
CA ALA A 72 3.95 22.32 5.42
C ALA A 72 2.65 21.53 5.67
N ILE A 73 1.75 21.43 4.67
CA ILE A 73 0.48 20.73 4.81
C ILE A 73 0.18 19.98 3.51
N LEU A 74 0.19 18.65 3.60
CA LEU A 74 -0.31 17.79 2.54
C LEU A 74 -1.80 17.56 2.75
N GLN A 75 -2.64 18.26 1.99
CA GLN A 75 -4.10 18.22 2.13
C GLN A 75 -4.69 16.88 1.66
N GLY A 76 -5.69 16.39 2.37
CA GLY A 76 -6.44 15.19 2.02
C GLY A 76 -5.94 13.89 2.64
N ARG A 77 -6.58 12.77 2.28
CA ARG A 77 -6.21 11.43 2.74
C ARG A 77 -5.26 10.78 1.75
N HIS A 78 -4.10 10.38 2.25
CA HIS A 78 -3.06 9.71 1.49
C HIS A 78 -2.75 8.37 2.13
N VAL A 79 -2.70 7.33 1.32
CA VAL A 79 -2.20 6.02 1.74
C VAL A 79 -0.76 5.92 1.25
N VAL A 80 0.16 5.65 2.17
CA VAL A 80 1.60 5.49 1.89
C VAL A 80 2.11 4.20 2.52
N GLN A 81 3.13 3.60 1.91
CA GLN A 81 3.84 2.46 2.47
C GLN A 81 5.01 2.98 3.31
N MET A 82 5.15 2.44 4.52
CA MET A 82 6.31 2.67 5.37
C MET A 82 7.41 1.68 4.98
N ASP A 83 8.57 2.17 4.56
CA ASP A 83 9.73 1.35 4.21
C ASP A 83 10.57 1.03 5.45
N GLU A 84 11.02 2.07 6.16
CA GLU A 84 11.82 1.94 7.37
C GLU A 84 11.30 2.87 8.47
N ALA A 85 11.35 2.40 9.71
CA ALA A 85 11.09 3.21 10.90
C ALA A 85 12.30 3.13 11.83
N VAL A 86 12.95 4.27 12.07
CA VAL A 86 14.15 4.37 12.92
C VAL A 86 13.94 5.35 14.07
N ASN A 87 14.50 5.03 15.23
CA ASN A 87 14.52 5.96 16.36
C ASN A 87 15.63 7.00 16.18
N VAL A 88 15.27 8.19 15.71
CA VAL A 88 16.22 9.28 15.48
C VAL A 88 16.78 9.91 16.76
N ALA A 89 16.16 9.65 17.93
CA ALA A 89 16.63 10.17 19.22
C ALA A 89 17.76 9.32 19.83
N ALA A 90 17.86 8.04 19.48
CA ALA A 90 18.98 7.19 19.88
C ALA A 90 20.23 7.52 19.05
N SER A 91 21.42 7.38 19.62
CA SER A 91 22.67 7.51 18.86
C SER A 91 22.75 6.43 17.77
N ALA A 92 23.52 6.70 16.70
CA ALA A 92 23.70 5.70 15.63
C ALA A 92 24.25 4.37 16.18
N LYS A 93 25.16 4.42 17.17
CA LYS A 93 25.68 3.23 17.83
C LYS A 93 24.54 2.42 18.47
N GLU A 94 23.71 3.05 19.30
CA GLU A 94 22.58 2.38 19.98
C GLU A 94 21.54 1.81 19.00
N ARG A 95 21.35 2.45 17.83
CA ARG A 95 20.46 1.92 16.78
C ARG A 95 20.96 0.63 16.13
N PHE A 96 22.28 0.41 16.12
CA PHE A 96 22.91 -0.69 15.40
C PHE A 96 23.61 -1.72 16.30
N ASP A 97 23.79 -1.46 17.60
CA ASP A 97 24.42 -2.38 18.57
C ASP A 97 23.44 -3.39 19.19
N ASP A 98 22.12 -3.18 19.06
CA ASP A 98 21.06 -3.96 19.73
C ASP A 98 20.82 -5.36 19.09
N GLY A 99 21.89 -6.05 18.68
CA GLY A 99 21.79 -7.40 18.13
C GLY A 99 23.07 -8.10 17.68
N ARG A 100 24.27 -7.54 17.91
CA ARG A 100 25.54 -8.27 17.67
C ARG A 100 26.59 -7.99 18.76
N GLY A 101 26.19 -8.18 20.01
CA GLY A 101 27.08 -8.28 21.17
C GLY A 101 26.92 -9.64 21.83
N VAL A 102 27.97 -10.45 21.73
CA VAL A 102 28.18 -11.80 22.28
C VAL A 102 27.75 -11.95 23.76
N SER A 103 26.94 -12.97 24.07
CA SER A 103 27.14 -14.00 25.12
C SER A 103 26.00 -15.03 25.09
#